data_AF-A0A059CEL5-F1
#
_entry.id   AF-A0A059CEL5-F1
#
_cell.length_a   1.000
_cell.length_b   1.000
_cell.length_c   1.000
_cell.angle_alpha   90.00
_cell.angle_beta   90.00
_cell.angle_gamma   90.00
#
_symmetry.space_group_name_H-M   'P 1'
#
loop_
_entity.id
_entity.type
_entity.pdbx_description
1 polymer ?
#
loop_
_entity_poly.entity_id
_entity_poly.type
_entity_poly.pdbx_seq_one_letter_code
_entity_poly.pdbx_strand_id
1 'polypeptide(L)'
;MFKCVEKKGQNILPIFYGVKPSQEKKLRRFWMDMLRHKVPQETCQRLLESVNWVWSIGGFVSENIGNGDKGELVEVVFQQVIKLMRTRSCRSWSIPIDSETNPATAKVAKEPLIVF
;
A
#
# COMPACT_ATOMS: atom_id res chain seq x y z
N MET A 1 -0.27 10.56 1.62
CA MET A 1 -0.13 9.31 2.39
C MET A 1 -0.21 9.54 3.91
N PHE A 2 0.80 10.12 4.57
CA PHE A 2 0.87 10.27 6.04
C PHE A 2 -0.34 10.91 6.70
N LYS A 3 -0.84 12.02 6.14
CA LYS A 3 -2.05 12.68 6.63
C LYS A 3 -3.26 11.73 6.69
N CYS A 4 -3.33 10.70 5.85
CA CYS A 4 -4.42 9.71 5.87
C CYS A 4 -4.18 8.60 6.89
N VAL A 5 -2.93 8.26 7.20
CA VAL A 5 -2.60 7.36 8.32
C VAL A 5 -3.06 8.01 9.62
N GLU A 6 -2.60 9.24 9.87
CA GLU A 6 -2.90 9.98 11.10
C GLU A 6 -4.39 10.28 11.26
N LYS A 7 -5.03 10.80 10.20
CA LYS A 7 -6.43 11.29 10.30
C LYS A 7 -7.48 10.22 10.06
N LYS A 8 -7.17 9.19 9.28
CA LYS A 8 -8.16 8.21 8.81
C LYS A 8 -7.83 6.76 9.22
N GLY A 9 -6.72 6.53 9.92
CA GLY A 9 -6.29 5.17 10.26
C GLY A 9 -6.07 4.30 9.02
N GLN A 10 -5.56 4.89 7.93
CA GLN A 10 -5.33 4.14 6.71
C GLN A 10 -4.21 3.10 6.93
N ASN A 11 -4.50 1.83 6.62
CA ASN A 11 -3.49 0.78 6.60
C ASN A 11 -2.49 1.03 5.47
N ILE A 12 -1.22 0.82 5.74
CA ILE A 12 -0.12 0.89 4.76
C ILE A 12 0.57 -0.46 4.71
N LEU A 13 0.86 -0.90 3.49
CA LEU A 13 1.62 -2.12 3.20
C LEU A 13 2.84 -1.75 2.34
N PRO A 14 4.01 -1.49 2.94
CA PRO A 14 5.21 -1.19 2.18
C PRO A 14 5.69 -2.41 1.39
N ILE A 15 6.17 -2.17 0.17
CA ILE A 15 6.80 -3.18 -0.68
C ILE A 15 8.21 -2.68 -1.02
N PHE A 16 9.23 -3.40 -0.55
CA PHE A 16 10.62 -3.18 -0.88
C PHE A 16 11.01 -4.06 -2.06
N TYR A 17 10.89 -3.46 -3.25
CA TYR A 17 11.10 -4.16 -4.53
C TYR A 17 12.53 -4.00 -5.04
N GLY A 18 13.26 -5.11 -5.22
CA GLY A 18 14.66 -5.10 -5.70
C GLY A 18 15.62 -4.35 -4.78
N VAL A 19 15.25 -4.19 -3.49
CA VAL A 19 16.00 -3.43 -2.51
C VAL A 19 16.30 -4.31 -1.32
N LYS A 20 17.58 -4.41 -0.95
CA LYS A 20 17.97 -5.09 0.28
C LYS A 20 17.77 -4.16 1.47
N PRO A 21 17.27 -4.63 2.63
CA PRO A 21 17.12 -3.81 3.82
C PRO A 21 18.42 -3.10 4.24
N SER A 22 19.58 -3.73 4.03
CA SER A 22 20.90 -3.15 4.30
C SER A 22 21.24 -1.92 3.45
N GLN A 23 20.53 -1.69 2.33
CA GLN A 23 20.72 -0.56 1.46
C GLN A 23 19.95 0.69 1.90
N GLU A 24 19.15 0.61 2.98
CA GLU A 24 18.34 1.72 3.49
C GLU A 24 19.09 3.05 3.52
N LYS A 25 20.25 3.09 4.19
CA LYS A 25 21.06 4.31 4.35
C LYS A 25 21.52 4.86 2.99
N LYS A 26 21.85 3.98 2.04
CA LYS A 26 22.32 4.36 0.70
C LYS A 26 21.18 4.95 -0.13
N LEU A 27 20.02 4.29 -0.14
CA LEU A 27 18.82 4.83 -0.80
C LEU A 27 18.41 6.15 -0.18
N ARG A 28 18.39 6.24 1.15
CA ARG A 28 18.02 7.47 1.86
C ARG A 28 18.87 8.67 1.44
N ARG A 29 20.20 8.49 1.34
CA ARG A 29 21.11 9.51 0.81
C ARG A 29 20.83 9.84 -0.65
N PHE A 30 20.67 8.83 -1.51
CA PHE A 30 20.37 9.01 -2.92
C PHE A 30 19.09 9.83 -3.14
N TRP A 31 18.01 9.52 -2.40
CA TRP A 31 16.76 10.28 -2.45
C TRP A 31 16.94 11.72 -1.98
N MET A 32 17.67 11.94 -0.88
CA MET A 32 17.95 13.29 -0.39
C MET A 32 18.72 14.12 -1.41
N ASP A 33 19.79 13.56 -2.00
CA ASP A 33 20.61 14.26 -3.00
C ASP A 33 19.79 14.60 -4.25
N MET A 34 18.94 13.68 -4.70
CA MET A 34 18.03 13.90 -5.84
C MET A 34 17.02 15.01 -5.56
N LEU A 35 16.46 15.06 -4.35
CA LEU A 35 15.37 15.96 -3.98
C LEU A 35 15.86 17.36 -3.56
N ARG A 36 17.10 17.48 -3.05
CA ARG A 36 17.64 18.72 -2.50
C ARG A 36 17.60 19.92 -3.46
N HIS A 37 17.65 19.65 -4.77
CA HIS A 37 17.60 20.69 -5.81
C HIS A 37 16.24 20.81 -6.52
N LYS A 38 15.28 19.94 -6.20
CA LYS A 38 14.00 19.84 -6.91
C LYS A 38 12.81 20.27 -6.07
N VAL A 39 12.94 20.23 -4.74
CA VAL A 39 11.84 20.58 -3.82
C VAL A 39 12.32 21.51 -2.71
N PRO A 40 11.43 22.35 -2.14
CA PRO A 40 11.74 23.15 -0.98
C PRO A 40 12.29 22.30 0.17
N GLN A 41 13.19 22.88 0.97
CA GLN A 41 13.86 22.17 2.07
C GLN A 41 12.87 21.52 3.05
N GLU A 42 11.81 22.23 3.42
CA GLU A 42 10.72 21.72 4.26
C GLU A 42 10.02 20.48 3.67
N THR A 43 9.83 20.46 2.35
CA THR A 43 9.23 19.33 1.64
C THR A 43 10.20 18.15 1.61
N CYS A 44 11.49 18.42 1.38
CA CYS A 44 12.54 17.41 1.44
C CYS A 44 12.61 16.74 2.82
N GLN A 45 12.53 17.53 3.91
CA GLN A 45 12.54 17.00 5.27
C GLN A 45 11.33 16.12 5.56
N ARG A 46 10.12 16.55 5.19
CA ARG A 46 8.90 15.74 5.37
C ARG A 46 8.94 14.44 4.57
N LEU A 47 9.51 14.47 3.36
CA LEU A 47 9.72 13.27 2.55
C LEU A 47 10.73 12.32 3.20
N LEU A 48 11.79 12.85 3.83
CA LEU A 48 12.76 12.06 4.55
C LEU A 48 12.13 11.37 5.77
N GLU A 49 11.41 12.12 6.60
CA GLU A 49 10.66 11.58 7.74
C GLU A 49 9.67 10.49 7.29
N SER A 50 9.02 10.73 6.15
CA SER A 50 8.12 9.79 5.52
C SER A 50 8.80 8.48 5.15
N VAL A 51 9.94 8.54 4.46
CA VAL A 51 10.72 7.35 4.07
C VAL A 51 11.21 6.59 5.31
N ASN A 52 11.69 7.31 6.33
CA ASN A 52 12.18 6.70 7.58
C ASN A 52 11.08 5.93 8.29
N TRP A 53 9.89 6.52 8.38
CA TRP A 53 8.75 5.89 9.00
C TRP A 53 8.32 4.63 8.23
N VAL A 54 8.22 4.71 6.90
CA VAL A 54 7.90 3.54 6.04
C VAL A 54 8.91 2.41 6.26
N TRP A 55 10.19 2.74 6.40
CA TRP A 55 11.21 1.73 6.68
C TRP A 55 11.06 1.10 8.07
N SER A 56 10.70 1.91 9.07
CA SER A 56 10.53 1.47 10.45
C SER A 56 9.32 0.54 10.67
N ILE A 57 8.22 0.74 9.94
CA ILE A 57 7.04 -0.14 10.04
C ILE A 57 7.27 -1.51 9.37
N GLY A 58 8.33 -1.64 8.57
CA GLY A 58 8.62 -2.86 7.82
C GLY A 58 7.60 -3.13 6.71
N GLY A 59 7.80 -4.21 5.97
CA GLY A 59 6.96 -4.53 4.82
C GLY A 59 7.44 -5.75 4.05
N PHE A 60 6.84 -5.96 2.89
CA PHE A 60 7.15 -7.08 2.01
C PHE A 60 8.48 -6.81 1.30
N VAL A 61 9.48 -7.65 1.53
CA VAL A 61 10.76 -7.59 0.81
C VAL A 61 10.71 -8.62 -0.30
N SER A 62 10.69 -8.14 -1.54
CA SER A 62 10.60 -8.99 -2.74
C SER A 62 11.60 -10.15 -2.76
N GLU A 63 12.86 -9.88 -2.43
CA GLU A 63 13.93 -10.89 -2.38
C GLU A 63 13.71 -12.00 -1.35
N ASN A 64 12.89 -11.76 -0.33
CA ASN A 64 12.62 -12.74 0.73
C ASN A 64 11.38 -13.60 0.45
N ILE A 65 10.63 -13.33 -0.63
CA ILE A 65 9.38 -14.02 -0.97
C ILE A 65 9.60 -14.77 -2.28
N GLY A 66 9.27 -16.06 -2.30
CA GLY A 66 9.43 -16.90 -3.49
C GLY A 66 10.83 -16.89 -4.09
N ASN A 67 11.87 -16.63 -3.28
CA ASN A 67 13.24 -16.41 -3.75
C ASN A 67 13.34 -15.32 -4.85
N GLY A 68 12.54 -14.26 -4.73
CA GLY A 68 12.44 -13.18 -5.73
C GLY A 68 11.36 -13.38 -6.78
N ASP A 69 10.53 -14.44 -6.69
CA ASP A 69 9.39 -14.65 -7.59
C ASP A 69 8.36 -13.53 -7.42
N LYS A 70 8.10 -12.83 -8.53
CA LYS A 70 7.18 -11.69 -8.57
C LYS A 70 5.73 -12.12 -8.44
N GLY A 71 5.36 -13.29 -8.99
CA GLY A 71 4.03 -13.86 -8.87
C GLY A 71 3.70 -14.22 -7.43
N GLU A 72 4.64 -14.83 -6.70
CA GLU A 72 4.46 -15.13 -5.28
C GLU A 72 4.32 -13.86 -4.43
N LEU A 73 5.14 -12.83 -4.70
CA LEU A 73 5.00 -11.53 -4.03
C LEU A 73 3.60 -10.94 -4.23
N VAL A 74 3.11 -10.94 -5.47
CA VAL A 74 1.78 -10.40 -5.81
C VAL A 74 0.70 -11.18 -5.07
N GLU A 75 0.77 -12.51 -5.07
CA GLU A 75 -0.20 -13.37 -4.40
C GLU A 75 -0.24 -13.07 -2.89
N VAL A 76 0.91 -13.01 -2.22
CA VAL A 76 0.98 -12.72 -0.77
C VAL A 76 0.43 -11.33 -0.44
N VAL A 77 0.79 -10.32 -1.23
CA VAL A 77 0.27 -8.95 -1.04
C VAL A 77 -1.23 -8.91 -1.27
N PHE A 78 -1.74 -9.58 -2.31
CA PHE A 78 -3.16 -9.66 -2.62
C PHE A 78 -3.95 -10.28 -1.46
N GLN A 79 -3.49 -11.42 -0.94
CA GLN A 79 -4.12 -12.07 0.22
C GLN A 79 -4.15 -11.15 1.44
N GLN A 80 -3.07 -10.40 1.69
CA GLN A 80 -3.01 -9.44 2.79
C GLN A 80 -4.02 -8.28 2.60
N VAL A 81 -4.14 -7.74 1.39
CA VAL A 81 -5.11 -6.68 1.07
C VAL A 81 -6.53 -7.20 1.28
N ILE A 82 -6.87 -8.39 0.78
CA ILE A 82 -8.18 -9.03 0.99
C ILE A 82 -8.48 -9.19 2.48
N LYS A 83 -7.51 -9.64 3.29
CA LYS A 83 -7.64 -9.77 4.74
C LYS A 83 -7.97 -8.43 5.41
N LEU A 84 -7.26 -7.35 5.04
CA LEU A 84 -7.47 -6.01 5.59
C LEU A 84 -8.84 -5.42 5.19
N MET A 85 -9.31 -5.72 3.98
CA MET A 85 -10.64 -5.28 3.53
C MET A 85 -11.76 -6.00 4.27
N ARG A 86 -11.64 -7.33 4.46
CA ARG A 86 -12.61 -8.11 5.23
C ARG A 86 -12.69 -7.70 6.71
N THR A 87 -11.56 -7.39 7.34
CA THR A 87 -11.53 -6.93 8.74
C THR A 87 -12.20 -5.56 8.93
N ARG A 88 -12.28 -4.72 7.89
CA ARG A 88 -13.04 -3.46 7.91
C ARG A 88 -14.54 -3.68 7.68
N SER A 89 -14.92 -4.69 6.91
CA SER A 89 -16.31 -5.03 6.62
C SER A 89 -17.09 -5.57 7.83
N CYS A 90 -16.44 -6.01 8.91
CA CYS A 90 -17.10 -6.51 10.12
C CYS A 90 -17.43 -5.43 11.18
N ARG A 91 -17.40 -4.13 10.85
CA ARG A 91 -17.85 -3.06 11.77
C ARG A 91 -19.10 -2.28 11.35
N SER A 92 -19.75 -2.74 10.29
CA SER A 92 -20.98 -2.25 9.64
C SER A 92 -20.73 -2.74 8.22
N TRP A 93 -21.39 -3.76 7.71
CA TRP A 93 -22.78 -3.73 7.31
C TRP A 93 -23.33 -5.15 7.50
N SER A 94 -24.43 -5.28 8.25
CA SER A 94 -25.31 -6.43 8.09
C SER A 94 -25.96 -6.28 6.72
N ILE A 95 -25.43 -6.92 5.69
CA ILE A 95 -26.14 -7.06 4.42
C ILE A 95 -27.21 -8.13 4.69
N PRO A 96 -28.51 -7.81 4.65
CA PRO A 96 -29.53 -8.85 4.60
C PRO A 96 -29.29 -9.63 3.33
N ILE A 97 -29.23 -10.96 3.42
CA ILE A 97 -29.28 -11.81 2.24
C ILE A 97 -30.75 -11.87 1.84
N ASP A 98 -31.24 -10.89 1.10
CA ASP A 98 -32.51 -11.02 0.40
C ASP A 98 -32.31 -12.06 -0.70
N SER A 99 -32.90 -13.23 -0.46
CA SER A 99 -33.16 -14.24 -1.47
C SER A 99 -33.93 -13.62 -2.64
N GLU A 100 -33.51 -13.99 -3.85
CA GLU A 100 -34.12 -13.70 -5.15
C GLU A 100 -33.82 -12.33 -5.76
N THR A 101 -32.89 -12.31 -6.71
CA THR A 101 -33.01 -11.39 -7.83
C THR A 101 -32.68 -12.09 -9.14
N ASN A 102 -33.73 -12.20 -9.96
CA ASN A 102 -33.82 -12.73 -11.30
C ASN A 102 -32.73 -12.14 -12.24
N PRO A 103 -32.01 -12.96 -13.05
CA PRO A 103 -30.83 -12.53 -13.83
C PRO A 103 -31.09 -11.55 -15.01
N ALA A 104 -32.28 -10.98 -15.16
CA ALA A 104 -32.66 -10.27 -16.38
C ALA A 104 -32.32 -8.75 -16.43
N THR A 105 -31.85 -8.12 -15.35
CA THR A 105 -31.71 -6.63 -15.33
C THR A 105 -30.44 -6.06 -14.70
N ALA A 106 -29.37 -6.84 -14.51
CA ALA A 106 -28.11 -6.30 -13.98
C ALA A 106 -27.38 -5.45 -15.04
N LYS A 107 -27.67 -4.14 -15.09
CA LYS A 107 -26.79 -3.16 -15.75
C LYS A 107 -25.51 -3.03 -14.93
N VAL A 108 -24.40 -3.54 -15.46
CA VAL A 108 -23.06 -3.38 -14.89
C VAL A 108 -22.69 -1.90 -14.92
N ALA A 109 -22.76 -1.23 -13.76
CA ALA A 109 -22.13 0.06 -13.57
C ALA A 109 -20.61 -0.14 -13.57
N LYS A 110 -19.96 0.27 -14.66
CA LYS A 110 -18.50 0.39 -14.72
C LYS A 110 -18.09 1.62 -13.91
N GLU A 111 -17.72 1.43 -12.65
CA GLU A 111 -16.91 2.44 -11.96
C GLU A 111 -15.44 2.28 -12.37
N PRO A 112 -14.74 3.38 -12.68
CA PRO A 112 -13.35 3.30 -13.13
C PRO A 112 -12.44 2.96 -11.95
N LEU A 113 -11.62 1.92 -12.15
CA LEU A 113 -10.48 1.59 -11.28
C LEU A 113 -9.49 2.77 -11.34
N ILE A 114 -9.49 3.62 -10.31
CA ILE A 114 -8.42 4.61 -10.14
C ILE A 114 -7.24 3.88 -9.50
N VAL A 115 -6.29 3.48 -10.34
CA VAL A 115 -4.98 2.97 -9.92
C VAL A 115 -4.05 4.18 -9.80
N PHE A 116 -3.47 4.39 -8.61
CA PHE A 116 -2.39 5.34 -8.38
C PHE A 116 -1.04 4.62 -8.46
#